data_AF-F6WIR9-F1
#
_entry.id   AF-F6WIR9-F1
#
_cell.length_a   1.000
_cell.length_b   1.000
_cell.length_c   1.000
_cell.angle_alpha   90.00
_cell.angle_beta   90.00
_cell.angle_gamma   90.00
#
_symmetry.space_group_name_H-M   'P 1'
#
loop_
_entity.id
_entity.type
_entity.pdbx_description
1 polymer ?
#
loop_
_entity_poly.entity_id
_entity_poly.type
_entity_poly.pdbx_seq_one_letter_code
_entity_poly.pdbx_strand_id
1 'polypeptide(L)'
;MWKHCMSALCVIAGCVVSYSRVYLLYHTVNQIVWGCIFGTMLGLSWFAVAQILLTPFFPFVVTWRVCEFFMIRDSTLIPNIMWFEYTTSRQESRSRSRKMSSNKLQ
;
A
#
# COMPACT_ATOMS: atom_id res chain seq x y z
N MET A 1 -13.41 3.83 -7.84
CA MET A 1 -13.53 3.55 -9.29
C MET A 1 -12.21 3.07 -9.88
N TRP A 2 -11.14 3.87 -9.89
CA TRP A 2 -9.82 3.47 -10.43
C TRP A 2 -9.31 2.09 -9.96
N LYS A 3 -9.41 1.79 -8.65
CA LYS A 3 -8.99 0.48 -8.08
C LYS A 3 -9.71 -0.72 -8.74
N HIS A 4 -11.02 -0.59 -9.01
CA HIS A 4 -11.78 -1.65 -9.67
C HIS A 4 -11.41 -1.77 -11.15
N CYS A 5 -11.16 -0.65 -11.83
CA CYS A 5 -10.67 -0.64 -13.21
C CYS A 5 -9.31 -1.35 -13.33
N MET A 6 -8.38 -1.07 -12.42
CA MET A 6 -7.07 -1.74 -12.39
C MET A 6 -7.20 -3.23 -12.10
N SER A 7 -8.07 -3.61 -11.16
CA SER A 7 -8.33 -5.04 -10.88
C SER A 7 -8.88 -5.77 -12.11
N ALA A 8 -9.89 -5.18 -12.78
CA ALA A 8 -10.48 -5.75 -13.99
C ALA A 8 -9.44 -5.89 -15.12
N LEU A 9 -8.58 -4.89 -15.30
CA LEU A 9 -7.49 -4.94 -16.28
C LEU A 9 -6.54 -6.11 -16.02
N CYS A 10 -6.13 -6.31 -14.77
CA CYS A 10 -5.26 -7.44 -14.38
C CYS A 10 -5.91 -8.80 -14.68
N VAL A 11 -7.21 -8.95 -14.39
CA VAL A 11 -7.95 -10.19 -14.68
C VAL A 11 -8.01 -10.45 -16.18
N ILE A 12 -8.36 -9.44 -16.97
CA ILE A 12 -8.43 -9.56 -18.44
C ILE A 12 -7.06 -9.94 -19.00
N ALA A 13 -5.99 -9.25 -18.57
CA ALA A 13 -4.63 -9.57 -19.00
C ALA A 13 -4.22 -11.01 -18.63
N GLY A 14 -4.55 -11.46 -17.43
CA GLY A 14 -4.31 -12.84 -16.99
C GLY A 14 -5.03 -13.88 -17.86
N CYS A 15 -6.29 -13.62 -18.23
CA CYS A 15 -7.05 -14.46 -19.16
C CYS A 15 -6.42 -14.51 -20.56
N VAL A 16 -6.00 -13.35 -21.09
CA VAL A 16 -5.35 -13.26 -22.42
C VAL A 16 -4.03 -14.05 -22.43
N VAL A 17 -3.21 -13.92 -21.40
CA VAL A 17 -1.96 -14.69 -21.27
C VAL A 17 -2.24 -16.18 -21.19
N SER A 18 -3.23 -16.59 -20.39
CA SER A 18 -3.62 -17.99 -20.25
C SER A 18 -4.12 -18.58 -21.58
N TYR A 19 -4.94 -17.83 -22.32
CA TYR A 19 -5.41 -18.21 -23.64
C TYR A 19 -4.26 -18.37 -24.64
N SER A 20 -3.32 -17.41 -24.67
CA SER A 20 -2.12 -17.48 -25.51
C SER A 20 -1.33 -18.77 -25.25
N ARG A 21 -1.21 -19.20 -23.98
CA ARG A 21 -0.50 -20.44 -23.63
C ARG A 21 -1.18 -21.71 -24.14
N VAL A 22 -2.51 -21.75 -24.17
CA VAL A 22 -3.26 -22.87 -24.78
C VAL A 22 -3.15 -22.83 -26.29
N TYR A 23 -3.27 -21.64 -26.89
CA TYR A 23 -3.21 -21.46 -28.34
C TYR A 23 -1.86 -21.88 -28.94
N LEU A 24 -0.74 -21.57 -28.26
CA LEU A 24 0.60 -22.02 -28.65
C LEU A 24 0.90 -23.47 -28.24
N LEU A 25 -0.08 -24.22 -27.71
CA LEU A 25 0.05 -25.63 -27.30
C LEU A 25 1.10 -25.90 -26.21
N TYR A 26 1.54 -24.88 -25.46
CA TYR A 26 2.50 -25.04 -24.37
C TYR A 26 1.88 -25.63 -23.10
N HIS A 27 0.58 -25.37 -22.88
CA HIS A 27 -0.12 -25.79 -21.67
C HIS A 27 -1.50 -26.36 -21.97
N THR A 28 -1.90 -27.34 -21.16
CA THR A 28 -3.28 -27.86 -21.17
C THR A 28 -4.18 -27.01 -20.27
N VAL A 29 -5.48 -27.00 -20.55
CA VAL A 29 -6.48 -26.30 -19.73
C VAL A 29 -6.41 -26.77 -18.27
N ASN A 30 -6.21 -28.07 -18.04
CA ASN A 30 -6.06 -28.63 -16.70
C ASN A 30 -4.86 -28.04 -15.94
N GLN A 31 -3.71 -27.87 -16.59
CA GLN A 31 -2.54 -27.25 -15.96
C GLN A 31 -2.80 -25.80 -15.56
N ILE A 32 -3.51 -25.04 -16.39
CA ILE A 32 -3.88 -23.65 -16.09
C ILE A 32 -4.84 -23.61 -14.90
N VAL A 33 -5.84 -24.49 -14.86
CA VAL A 33 -6.79 -24.57 -13.74
C VAL A 33 -6.07 -24.87 -12.43
N TRP A 34 -5.19 -25.87 -12.40
CA TRP A 34 -4.39 -26.18 -11.22
C TRP A 34 -3.47 -25.03 -10.84
N GLY A 35 -2.84 -24.37 -11.81
CA GLY A 35 -2.03 -23.17 -11.59
C GLY A 35 -2.83 -22.04 -10.95
N CYS A 36 -4.06 -21.79 -11.41
CA CYS A 36 -4.96 -20.79 -10.83
C CYS A 36 -5.36 -21.13 -9.40
N ILE A 37 -5.65 -22.41 -9.11
CA ILE A 37 -5.99 -22.87 -7.76
C ILE A 37 -4.81 -22.66 -6.81
N PHE A 38 -3.63 -23.17 -7.17
CA PHE A 38 -2.41 -23.02 -6.37
C PHE A 38 -2.02 -21.56 -6.20
N GLY A 39 -2.08 -20.76 -7.26
CA GLY A 39 -1.81 -19.33 -7.22
C GLY A 39 -2.77 -18.57 -6.30
N THR A 40 -4.06 -18.92 -6.33
CA THR A 40 -5.07 -18.32 -5.44
C THR A 40 -4.81 -18.70 -3.98
N MET A 41 -4.52 -19.98 -3.71
CA MET A 41 -4.19 -20.43 -2.35
C MET A 41 -2.96 -19.71 -1.80
N LEU A 42 -1.86 -19.67 -2.56
CA LEU A 42 -0.64 -18.96 -2.16
C LEU A 42 -0.88 -17.45 -2.00
N GLY A 43 -1.67 -16.84 -2.89
CA GLY A 43 -2.03 -15.42 -2.80
C GLY A 43 -2.83 -15.10 -1.54
N LEU A 44 -3.81 -15.95 -1.19
CA LEU A 44 -4.58 -15.82 0.05
C LEU A 44 -3.71 -16.04 1.28
N SER A 45 -2.86 -17.06 1.28
CA SER A 45 -1.91 -17.32 2.38
C SER A 45 -0.97 -16.15 2.59
N TRP A 46 -0.38 -15.60 1.51
CA TRP A 46 0.49 -14.44 1.57
C TRP A 46 -0.28 -13.19 2.05
N PHE A 47 -1.49 -12.97 1.55
CA PHE A 47 -2.33 -11.86 2.01
C PHE A 47 -2.65 -11.98 3.51
N ALA A 48 -2.99 -13.17 4.00
CA ALA A 48 -3.24 -13.42 5.41
C ALA A 48 -1.98 -13.15 6.25
N VAL A 49 -0.81 -13.62 5.82
CA VAL A 49 0.48 -13.32 6.48
C VAL A 49 0.72 -11.81 6.52
N ALA A 50 0.53 -11.12 5.40
CA ALA A 50 0.73 -9.67 5.33
C ALA A 50 -0.21 -8.92 6.29
N GLN A 51 -1.50 -9.25 6.29
CA GLN A 51 -2.49 -8.54 7.10
C GLN A 51 -2.45 -8.90 8.59
N ILE A 52 -2.20 -10.17 8.92
CA ILE A 52 -2.27 -10.67 10.29
C ILE A 52 -0.93 -10.53 11.01
N LEU A 53 0.19 -10.71 10.30
CA LEU A 53 1.52 -10.66 10.91
C LEU A 53 2.23 -9.34 10.62
N LEU A 54 2.32 -8.92 9.35
CA LEU A 54 3.11 -7.73 9.01
C LEU A 54 2.42 -6.41 9.39
N THR A 55 1.11 -6.27 9.17
CA THR A 55 0.38 -5.04 9.52
C THR A 55 0.49 -4.67 11.01
N PRO A 56 0.27 -5.57 12.00
CA PRO A 56 0.47 -5.21 13.42
C PRO A 56 1.94 -5.10 13.82
N PHE A 57 2.87 -5.66 13.04
CA PHE A 57 4.30 -5.52 13.29
C PHE A 57 4.87 -4.19 12.78
N PHE A 58 4.17 -3.53 11.85
CA PHE A 58 4.59 -2.27 11.23
C PHE A 58 4.93 -1.14 12.23
N PRO A 59 4.15 -0.89 13.30
CA PRO A 59 4.48 0.12 14.31
C PRO A 59 5.78 -0.16 15.05
N PHE A 60 6.23 -1.42 15.13
CA PHE A 60 7.53 -1.75 15.72
C PHE A 60 8.66 -1.50 14.72
N VAL A 61 8.46 -1.87 13.45
CA VAL A 61 9.46 -1.68 12.39
C VAL A 61 9.75 -0.19 12.15
N VAL A 62 8.73 0.66 12.19
CA VAL A 62 8.90 2.10 11.92
C VAL A 62 9.77 2.81 12.98
N THR A 63 9.93 2.22 14.17
CA THR A 63 10.82 2.75 15.23
C THR A 63 12.31 2.46 15.00
N TRP A 64 12.66 1.67 13.97
CA TRP A 64 14.05 1.36 13.68
C TRP A 64 14.78 2.57 13.09
N ARG A 65 16.07 2.73 13.44
CA ARG A 65 16.92 3.82 12.96
C ARG A 65 17.00 3.94 11.44
N VAL A 66 16.91 2.82 10.73
CA VAL A 66 16.88 2.81 9.26
C VAL A 66 15.58 3.44 8.74
N CYS A 67 14.45 3.10 9.34
CA CYS A 67 13.15 3.67 8.98
C CYS A 67 13.07 5.16 9.34
N GLU A 68 13.64 5.55 10.47
CA GLU A 68 13.78 6.97 10.87
C GLU A 68 14.66 7.74 9.87
N PHE A 69 15.79 7.17 9.44
CA PHE A 69 16.67 7.76 8.43
C PHE A 69 15.96 8.00 7.09
N PHE A 70 15.15 7.05 6.63
CA PHE A 70 14.33 7.20 5.42
C PHE A 70 13.02 7.97 5.64
N MET A 71 12.76 8.44 6.87
CA MET A 71 11.53 9.14 7.25
C MET A 71 10.26 8.36 6.92
N ILE A 72 10.30 7.02 7.05
CA ILE A 72 9.15 6.15 6.83
C ILE A 72 8.10 6.45 7.90
N ARG A 73 6.85 6.70 7.48
CA ARG A 73 5.74 7.02 8.38
C ARG A 73 4.53 6.14 8.07
N ASP A 74 3.83 5.71 9.11
CA ASP A 74 2.51 5.11 8.99
C ASP A 74 1.44 6.18 8.69
N SER A 75 0.73 6.04 7.58
CA SER A 75 -0.41 6.91 7.21
C SER A 75 -1.72 6.14 7.05
N THR A 76 -1.75 4.87 7.49
CA THR A 76 -2.85 3.93 7.22
C THR A 76 -4.20 4.43 7.75
N LEU A 77 -4.20 5.13 8.89
CA LEU A 77 -5.41 5.66 9.54
C LEU A 77 -5.82 7.07 9.06
N ILE A 78 -5.02 7.71 8.20
CA ILE A 78 -5.27 9.10 7.78
C ILE A 78 -6.13 9.08 6.50
N PRO A 79 -7.38 9.59 6.53
CA PRO A 79 -8.30 9.50 5.40
C PRO A 79 -7.89 10.38 4.22
N ASN A 80 -7.31 11.56 4.48
CA ASN A 80 -6.79 12.45 3.45
C ASN A 80 -5.44 13.04 3.89
N ILE A 81 -4.36 12.47 3.36
CA ILE A 81 -3.00 12.84 3.71
C ILE A 81 -2.68 14.30 3.36
N MET A 82 -3.11 14.77 2.19
CA MET A 82 -2.81 16.13 1.72
C MET A 82 -3.47 17.18 2.62
N TRP A 83 -4.72 16.96 3.01
CA TRP A 83 -5.42 17.85 3.92
C TRP A 83 -4.81 17.84 5.31
N PHE A 84 -4.46 16.65 5.82
CA PHE A 84 -3.79 16.50 7.10
C PHE A 84 -2.47 17.29 7.14
N GLU A 85 -1.58 17.07 6.18
CA GLU A 85 -0.29 17.78 6.12
C GLU A 85 -0.44 19.29 5.97
N TYR A 86 -1.41 19.73 5.16
CA TYR A 86 -1.72 21.16 5.00
C TYR A 86 -2.13 21.80 6.33
N THR A 87 -3.07 21.18 7.05
CA THR A 87 -3.59 21.73 8.31
C THR A 87 -2.53 21.75 9.41
N THR A 88 -1.74 20.68 9.55
CA THR A 88 -0.62 20.62 10.51
C THR A 88 0.43 21.69 10.22
N SER A 89 0.83 21.84 8.95
CA SER A 89 1.83 22.84 8.54
C SER A 89 1.34 24.27 8.80
N ARG A 90 0.05 24.53 8.58
CA ARG A 90 -0.57 25.84 8.84
C ARG A 90 -0.73 26.14 10.33
N GLN A 91 -0.97 25.12 11.16
CA GLN A 91 -1.02 25.27 12.61
C GLN A 91 0.38 25.55 13.18
N GLU A 92 1.39 24.79 12.76
CA GLU A 92 2.77 24.95 13.22
C GLU A 92 3.34 26.33 12.89
N SER A 93 3.13 26.82 11.66
CA SER A 93 3.54 28.17 11.26
C SER A 93 2.88 29.27 12.10
N ARG A 94 1.58 29.14 12.42
CA ARG A 94 0.88 30.08 13.33
C ARG A 94 1.43 30.02 14.74
N SER A 95 1.69 28.83 15.28
CA SER A 95 2.27 28.65 16.61
C SER A 95 3.67 29.27 16.71
N ARG A 96 4.50 29.11 15.69
CA ARG A 96 5.82 29.76 15.60
C ARG A 96 5.72 31.28 15.51
N SER A 97 4.82 31.80 14.69
CA SER A 97 4.57 33.24 14.57
C SER A 97 4.15 33.86 15.91
N ARG A 98 3.27 33.19 16.67
CA ARG A 98 2.88 33.62 18.03
C ARG A 98 4.05 33.62 19.01
N LYS A 99 4.86 32.56 19.04
CA LYS A 99 6.06 32.49 19.90
C LYS A 99 7.05 33.61 19.58
N MET A 100 7.25 33.90 18.29
CA MET A 100 8.16 34.95 17.84
C MET A 100 7.65 36.35 18.20
N SER A 101 6.34 36.60 18.13
CA SER A 101 5.73 37.85 18.58
C SER A 101 5.81 38.03 20.09
N SER A 102 5.66 36.95 20.87
CA SER A 102 5.80 36.98 22.33
C SER A 102 7.24 37.27 22.76
N ASN A 103 8.24 36.64 22.13
CA ASN A 103 9.66 36.89 22.42
C ASN A 103 10.13 38.30 22.03
N LYS A 104 9.40 39.00 21.15
CA LYS A 104 9.73 40.37 20.73
C LYS A 104 9.15 41.44 21.69
N LEU A 105 8.18 41.05 22.53
CA LEU A 105 7.57 41.92 23.54
C LEU A 105 8.30 41.87 24.90
N GLN A 106 9.27 40.96 25.06
CA GLN A 106 10.14 40.84 26.23
C GLN A 106 11.50 41.47 25.94
#